data_AF-A0A7T3UXS2-F1
#
_entry.id   AF-A0A7T3UXS2-F1
#
_cell.length_a   1.000
_cell.length_b   1.000
_cell.length_c   1.000
_cell.angle_alpha   90.00
_cell.angle_beta   90.00
_cell.angle_gamma   90.00
#
_symmetry.space_group_name_H-M   'P 1'
#
loop_
_entity.id
_entity.type
_entity.pdbx_description
1 polymer ?
#
loop_
_entity_poly.entity_id
_entity_poly.type
_entity_poly.pdbx_seq_one_letter_code
_entity_poly.pdbx_strand_id
1 'polypeptide(L)'
;MKGTLLLLGLLVTGELSFQTCVPFFEGYASVVSGSRVWMYQELQAFDATAEEKVALGKIQGCYREESLRNILLEPKIMEAMVASPECLSYYSSNNIRSILDLLSKLLGQ
;
A
#
# COMPACT_ATOMS: atom_id res chain seq x y z
N MET A 1 -0.29 -16.76 13.11
CA MET A 1 -1.16 -15.80 12.38
C MET A 1 -1.43 -14.49 13.15
N LYS A 2 -0.53 -14.02 14.03
CA LYS A 2 -0.76 -12.77 14.80
C LYS A 2 -0.01 -11.54 14.24
N GLY A 3 1.10 -11.73 13.51
CA GLY A 3 1.93 -10.62 12.98
C GLY A 3 1.31 -9.88 11.78
N THR A 4 0.97 -10.56 10.69
CA THR A 4 0.46 -9.88 9.46
C THR A 4 -0.75 -8.99 9.71
N LEU A 5 -1.67 -9.41 10.59
CA LEU A 5 -2.82 -8.60 11.00
C LEU A 5 -2.44 -7.40 11.87
N LEU A 6 -1.32 -7.47 12.59
CA LEU A 6 -0.79 -6.40 13.41
C LEU A 6 -0.08 -5.34 12.57
N LEU A 7 0.64 -5.71 11.51
CA LEU A 7 1.16 -4.73 10.54
C LEU A 7 0.07 -4.11 9.67
N LEU A 8 -0.86 -4.92 9.14
CA LEU A 8 -2.05 -4.37 8.49
C LEU A 8 -2.82 -3.49 9.47
N GLY A 9 -2.90 -3.92 10.72
CA GLY A 9 -3.36 -3.13 11.85
C GLY A 9 -2.61 -1.81 11.93
N LEU A 10 -1.29 -1.77 12.07
CA LEU A 10 -0.49 -0.55 12.21
C LEU A 10 -0.56 0.36 10.99
N LEU A 11 -0.56 -0.19 9.77
CA LEU A 11 -0.77 0.55 8.53
C LEU A 11 -2.16 1.19 8.48
N VAL A 12 -3.17 0.57 9.10
CA VAL A 12 -4.55 1.07 9.19
C VAL A 12 -4.81 1.90 10.46
N THR A 13 -4.04 1.70 11.54
CA THR A 13 -4.36 2.12 12.91
C THR A 13 -3.19 2.74 13.67
N GLY A 14 -2.14 3.23 13.01
CA GLY A 14 -1.01 3.94 13.65
C GLY A 14 -1.44 5.22 14.39
N GLU A 15 -2.09 5.01 15.53
CA GLU A 15 -2.63 5.89 16.56
C GLU A 15 -3.30 7.19 16.08
N LEU A 16 -4.63 7.16 16.01
CA LEU A 16 -5.58 8.26 15.78
C LEU A 16 -5.68 8.81 14.35
N SER A 17 -6.78 8.41 13.70
CA SER A 17 -7.65 9.21 12.82
C SER A 17 -7.03 10.43 12.11
N PHE A 18 -7.10 10.40 10.77
CA PHE A 18 -7.05 11.54 9.82
C PHE A 18 -5.71 11.76 9.06
N GLN A 19 -4.60 11.11 9.40
CA GLN A 19 -3.29 11.31 8.74
C GLN A 19 -2.58 10.01 8.29
N THR A 20 -3.21 8.85 8.47
CA THR A 20 -2.57 7.51 8.40
C THR A 20 -2.90 6.72 7.14
N CYS A 21 -3.69 7.29 6.22
CA CYS A 21 -4.03 6.68 4.95
C CYS A 21 -2.77 6.53 4.06
N VAL A 22 -1.93 7.57 4.02
CA VAL A 22 -0.75 7.64 3.14
C VAL A 22 0.26 6.50 3.42
N PRO A 23 0.66 6.20 4.67
CA PRO A 23 1.49 5.04 5.01
C PRO A 23 1.00 3.70 4.46
N PHE A 24 -0.31 3.44 4.51
CA PHE A 24 -0.89 2.22 3.93
C PHE A 24 -0.65 2.17 2.41
N PHE A 25 -0.89 3.28 1.72
CA PHE A 25 -0.72 3.36 0.27
C PHE A 25 0.75 3.30 -0.15
N GLU A 26 1.68 3.86 0.64
CA GLU A 26 3.13 3.71 0.45
C GLU A 26 3.56 2.24 0.62
N GLY A 27 3.09 1.58 1.68
CA GLY A 27 3.31 0.15 1.89
C GLY A 27 2.75 -0.69 0.74
N TYR A 28 1.50 -0.45 0.32
CA TYR A 28 0.87 -1.09 -0.82
C TYR A 28 1.68 -0.89 -2.11
N ALA A 29 2.08 0.34 -2.41
CA ALA A 29 2.87 0.67 -3.58
C ALA A 29 4.21 -0.07 -3.60
N SER A 30 4.89 -0.13 -2.46
CA SER A 30 6.14 -0.87 -2.34
C SER A 30 5.97 -2.36 -2.65
N VAL A 31 4.85 -2.97 -2.22
CA VAL A 31 4.52 -4.37 -2.52
C VAL A 31 4.27 -4.55 -4.01
N VAL A 32 3.39 -3.75 -4.62
CA VAL A 32 3.03 -3.89 -6.04
C VAL A 32 4.15 -3.50 -6.99
N SER A 33 5.09 -2.64 -6.56
CA SER A 33 6.27 -2.27 -7.36
C SER A 33 7.19 -3.44 -7.74
N GLY A 34 7.10 -4.56 -7.01
CA GLY A 34 8.01 -5.69 -7.19
C GLY A 34 9.44 -5.44 -6.70
N SER A 35 9.73 -4.31 -6.04
CA SER A 35 11.03 -4.01 -5.45
C SER A 35 11.14 -4.54 -4.02
N ARG A 36 11.94 -5.59 -3.83
CA ARG A 36 12.23 -6.17 -2.51
C ARG A 36 12.91 -5.18 -1.58
N VAL A 37 13.84 -4.39 -2.12
CA VAL A 37 14.63 -3.41 -1.34
C VAL A 37 13.71 -2.31 -0.81
N TRP A 38 12.90 -1.73 -1.68
CA TRP A 38 11.99 -0.65 -1.30
C TRP A 38 10.95 -1.15 -0.29
N MET A 39 10.32 -2.30 -0.54
CA MET A 39 9.35 -2.88 0.39
C MET A 39 9.96 -3.14 1.78
N TYR A 40 11.20 -3.64 1.86
CA TYR A 40 11.83 -3.90 3.16
C TYR A 40 12.17 -2.61 3.92
N GLN A 41 12.50 -1.52 3.20
CA GLN A 41 12.73 -0.20 3.78
C GLN A 41 11.44 0.40 4.34
N GLU A 42 10.36 0.39 3.54
CA GLU A 42 9.05 0.87 4.01
C GLU A 42 8.59 0.11 5.26
N LEU A 43 8.69 -1.22 5.24
CA LEU A 43 8.29 -2.05 6.38
C LEU A 43 9.18 -1.86 7.61
N GLN A 44 10.44 -1.47 7.42
CA GLN A 44 11.31 -1.15 8.55
C GLN A 44 10.89 0.12 9.28
N ALA A 45 10.27 1.09 8.60
CA ALA A 45 9.74 2.28 9.24
C ALA A 45 8.58 1.99 10.22
N PHE A 46 7.97 0.81 10.11
CA PHE A 46 6.89 0.33 10.98
C PHE A 46 7.33 -0.81 11.91
N ASP A 47 8.64 -0.97 12.14
CA ASP A 47 9.20 -2.02 12.99
C ASP A 47 8.75 -3.44 12.62
N ALA A 48 8.53 -3.69 11.32
CA ALA A 48 8.08 -4.99 10.83
C ALA A 48 9.05 -6.13 11.22
N THR A 49 8.47 -7.18 11.78
CA THR A 49 9.14 -8.45 12.12
C THR A 49 9.67 -9.16 10.87
N ALA A 50 10.59 -10.11 11.07
CA ALA A 50 11.15 -10.89 9.97
C ALA A 50 10.05 -11.71 9.25
N GLU A 51 9.12 -12.28 10.01
CA GLU A 51 8.00 -13.09 9.52
C GLU A 51 7.03 -12.25 8.67
N GLU A 52 6.81 -11.00 9.05
CA GLU A 52 5.97 -10.06 8.31
C GLU A 52 6.59 -9.64 6.97
N LYS A 53 7.90 -9.34 6.96
CA LYS A 53 8.63 -9.06 5.73
C LYS A 53 8.59 -10.25 4.77
N VAL A 54 8.68 -11.47 5.30
CA VAL A 54 8.52 -12.70 4.51
C VAL A 54 7.10 -12.83 3.98
N ALA A 55 6.07 -12.56 4.79
CA ALA A 55 4.67 -12.63 4.37
C ALA A 55 4.36 -11.66 3.23
N LEU A 56 4.74 -10.38 3.37
CA LEU A 56 4.55 -9.37 2.32
C LEU A 56 5.43 -9.65 1.10
N GLY A 57 6.62 -10.23 1.29
CA GLY A 57 7.48 -10.68 0.21
C GLY A 57 6.91 -11.83 -0.62
N LYS A 58 5.99 -12.64 -0.05
CA LYS A 58 5.23 -13.63 -0.81
C LYS A 58 4.12 -12.98 -1.64
N ILE A 59 3.42 -11.99 -1.08
CA ILE A 59 2.40 -11.21 -1.80
C ILE A 59 3.03 -10.48 -2.99
N GLN A 60 4.16 -9.81 -2.78
CA GLN A 60 4.95 -9.21 -3.86
C GLN A 60 5.40 -10.25 -4.91
N GLY A 61 5.70 -11.48 -4.48
CA GLY A 61 5.95 -12.61 -5.37
C GLY A 61 4.78 -12.91 -6.30
N CYS A 62 3.55 -12.96 -5.77
CA CYS A 62 2.34 -13.15 -6.57
C CYS A 62 2.16 -12.07 -7.64
N TYR A 63 2.40 -10.79 -7.29
CA TYR A 63 2.37 -9.69 -8.26
C TYR A 63 3.44 -9.79 -9.36
N ARG A 64 4.59 -10.42 -9.07
CA ARG A 64 5.66 -10.65 -10.06
C ARG A 64 5.42 -11.87 -10.95
N GLU A 65 4.81 -12.91 -10.39
CA GLU A 65 4.53 -14.18 -11.09
C GLU A 65 3.37 -14.04 -12.07
N GLU A 66 2.39 -13.21 -11.76
CA GLU A 66 1.30 -12.88 -12.66
C GLU A 66 1.69 -11.71 -13.59
N SER A 67 1.32 -11.81 -14.88
CA SER A 67 1.78 -10.87 -15.92
C SER A 67 1.53 -9.39 -15.60
N LEU A 68 2.24 -8.50 -16.31
CA LEU A 68 2.08 -7.02 -16.32
C LEU A 68 0.63 -6.50 -16.21
N ARG A 69 -0.38 -7.26 -16.65
CA ARG A 69 -1.79 -6.91 -16.46
C ARG A 69 -2.16 -6.69 -14.99
N ASN A 70 -1.69 -7.51 -14.04
CA ASN A 70 -2.06 -7.35 -12.62
C ASN A 70 -1.27 -6.23 -11.95
N ILE A 71 -0.02 -5.99 -12.38
CA ILE A 71 0.79 -4.83 -11.93
C ILE A 71 0.13 -3.49 -12.31
N LEU A 72 -0.65 -3.44 -13.40
CA LEU A 72 -1.34 -2.22 -13.86
C LEU A 72 -2.83 -2.15 -13.48
N LEU A 73 -3.54 -3.28 -13.46
CA LEU A 73 -4.96 -3.33 -13.10
C LEU A 73 -5.18 -3.09 -11.61
N GLU A 74 -4.35 -3.68 -10.76
CA GLU A 74 -4.52 -3.59 -9.31
C GLU A 74 -4.34 -2.14 -8.80
N PRO A 75 -3.31 -1.37 -9.22
CA PRO A 75 -3.22 0.03 -8.85
C PRO A 75 -4.34 0.90 -9.44
N LYS A 76 -4.88 0.56 -10.62
CA LYS A 76 -6.05 1.27 -11.19
C LYS A 76 -7.33 1.00 -10.41
N ILE A 77 -7.55 -0.24 -9.97
CA ILE A 77 -8.68 -0.58 -9.10
C ILE A 77 -8.54 0.18 -7.79
N MET A 78 -7.34 0.22 -7.21
CA MET A 78 -7.05 0.98 -6.02
C MET A 78 -7.29 2.49 -6.20
N GLU A 79 -6.85 3.07 -7.31
CA GLU A 79 -7.10 4.47 -7.68
C GLU A 79 -8.60 4.77 -7.76
N ALA A 80 -9.36 3.92 -8.45
CA ALA A 80 -10.81 4.07 -8.58
C ALA A 80 -11.52 3.96 -7.22
N MET A 81 -11.07 3.08 -6.32
CA MET A 81 -11.60 2.97 -4.96
C MET A 81 -11.31 4.22 -4.13
N VAL A 82 -10.10 4.80 -4.23
CA VAL A 82 -9.72 6.03 -3.51
C VAL A 82 -10.43 7.26 -4.06
N ALA A 83 -10.62 7.33 -5.37
CA ALA A 83 -11.33 8.42 -6.04
C ALA A 83 -12.86 8.31 -5.93
N SER A 84 -13.38 7.26 -5.30
CA SER A 84 -14.82 7.07 -5.12
C SER A 84 -15.43 8.16 -4.21
N PRO A 85 -16.67 8.60 -4.47
CA PRO A 85 -17.36 9.58 -3.62
C PRO A 85 -17.42 9.16 -2.15
N GLU A 86 -17.53 7.85 -1.89
CA GLU A 86 -17.54 7.26 -0.57
C GLU A 86 -16.20 7.54 0.13
N CYS A 87 -15.06 7.24 -0.48
CA CYS A 87 -13.74 7.48 0.12
C CYS A 87 -13.46 8.99 0.29
N LEU A 88 -13.85 9.81 -0.70
CA LEU A 88 -13.75 11.27 -0.65
C LEU A 88 -14.54 11.89 0.51
N SER A 89 -15.64 11.25 0.94
CA SER A 89 -16.46 11.72 2.07
C SER A 89 -15.79 11.51 3.43
N TYR A 90 -14.85 10.57 3.54
CA TYR A 90 -14.22 10.19 4.81
C TYR A 90 -12.82 10.78 5.02
N TYR A 91 -12.10 11.12 3.94
CA TYR A 91 -10.72 11.58 4.02
C TYR A 91 -10.53 13.03 3.56
N SER A 92 -9.58 13.73 4.18
CA SER A 92 -9.16 15.07 3.74
C SER A 92 -8.66 15.08 2.30
N SER A 93 -9.02 16.13 1.56
CA SER A 93 -8.62 16.34 0.17
C SER A 93 -7.10 16.34 -0.04
N ASN A 94 -6.31 16.70 0.98
CA ASN A 94 -4.84 16.68 0.88
C ASN A 94 -4.27 15.26 0.87
N ASN A 95 -4.80 14.36 1.71
CA ASN A 95 -4.33 12.97 1.77
C ASN A 95 -4.68 12.24 0.48
N ILE A 96 -5.87 12.47 -0.06
CA ILE A 96 -6.31 11.86 -1.32
C ILE A 96 -5.42 12.28 -2.48
N ARG A 97 -5.05 13.56 -2.57
CA ARG A 97 -4.11 14.01 -3.61
C ARG A 97 -2.76 13.30 -3.53
N SER A 98 -2.20 13.16 -2.33
CA SER A 98 -0.93 12.44 -2.14
C SER A 98 -1.04 10.97 -2.54
N ILE A 99 -2.15 10.31 -2.21
CA ILE A 99 -2.39 8.91 -2.57
C ILE A 99 -2.54 8.76 -4.08
N LEU A 100 -3.33 9.63 -4.72
CA LEU A 100 -3.50 9.60 -6.18
C LEU A 100 -2.19 9.86 -6.91
N ASP A 101 -1.37 10.83 -6.46
CA ASP A 101 -0.04 11.09 -7.04
C ASP A 101 0.87 9.85 -6.95
N LEU A 102 0.83 9.14 -5.83
CA LEU A 102 1.59 7.92 -5.61
C LEU A 102 1.12 6.77 -6.51
N LEU A 103 -0.19 6.62 -6.71
CA LEU A 103 -0.76 5.62 -7.64
C LEU A 103 -0.46 5.97 -9.10
N SER A 104 -0.51 7.25 -9.49
CA SER A 104 -0.13 7.71 -10.84
C SER A 104 1.32 7.36 -11.17
N LYS A 105 2.25 7.56 -10.22
CA LYS A 105 3.67 7.18 -10.38
C LYS A 105 3.85 5.68 -10.63
N LEU A 106 3.07 4.83 -9.94
CA LEU A 106 3.10 3.38 -10.19
C LEU A 106 2.57 3.02 -11.58
N LEU A 107 1.57 3.78 -12.06
CA LEU A 107 0.97 3.59 -13.37
C LEU A 107 1.79 4.21 -14.52
N GLY A 108 2.85 4.96 -14.21
CA GLY A 108 3.68 5.66 -15.19
C GLY A 108 2.96 6.81 -15.90
N GLN A 109 1.98 7.43 -15.22
CA GLN A 109 1.17 8.54 -15.72
C GLN A 109 1.65 9.89 -15.19
#